data_AF-G9KBL4-F1
#
_entry.id   AF-G9KBL4-F1
#
_cell.length_a   1.000
_cell.length_b   1.000
_cell.length_c   1.000
_cell.angle_alpha   90.00
_cell.angle_beta   90.00
_cell.angle_gamma   90.00
#
_symmetry.space_group_name_H-M   'P 1'
#
loop_
_entity.id
_entity.type
_entity.pdbx_description
1 polymer ?
#
loop_
_entity_poly.entity_id
_entity_poly.type
_entity_poly.pdbx_seq_one_letter_code
_entity_poly.pdbx_strand_id
1 'polypeptide(L)'
;HEPMPPTIGTNVLGRKVLYLPSFFTYAKYIVQVDGKIGLFRGLSPRLMSNALSTVTRGSMKKVFPPDEIEQVSNKDDMKTSLKKVVKETSYEMMMQCVSRMLAHPLHVISMRCMVQFVGREAKYSGVLSSIGKIFKEEGLLGFFVGLIPHLLGDVVFLWGCNLLAHFINAYLVDD
;
A
#
# COMPACT_ATOMS: atom_id res chain seq x y z
N HIS A 1 23.43 -1.06 -7.21
CA HIS A 1 23.80 -0.86 -8.62
C HIS A 1 22.71 -0.02 -9.25
N GLU A 2 23.01 1.20 -9.67
CA GLU A 2 22.01 2.05 -10.34
C GLU A 2 22.14 1.87 -11.86
N PRO A 3 21.03 1.80 -12.61
CA PRO A 3 21.10 1.48 -14.04
C PRO A 3 21.69 2.61 -14.91
N MET A 4 21.79 3.83 -14.38
CA MET A 4 22.31 4.99 -15.10
C MET A 4 23.13 5.88 -14.14
N PRO A 5 24.23 6.49 -14.62
CA PRO A 5 25.03 7.40 -13.80
C PRO A 5 24.29 8.73 -13.54
N PRO A 6 24.59 9.41 -12.42
CA PRO A 6 24.03 10.72 -12.11
C PRO A 6 24.49 11.79 -13.10
N THR A 7 23.61 12.75 -13.41
CA THR A 7 23.91 13.90 -14.27
C THR A 7 24.35 15.09 -13.43
N ILE A 8 25.30 15.88 -13.94
CA ILE A 8 25.79 17.08 -13.24
C ILE A 8 24.84 18.23 -13.54
N GLY A 9 24.28 18.85 -12.51
CA GLY A 9 23.45 20.05 -12.62
C GLY A 9 23.94 21.18 -11.71
N THR A 10 23.37 22.36 -11.87
CA THR A 10 23.59 23.51 -10.98
C THR A 10 22.32 23.77 -10.18
N ASN A 11 22.45 23.92 -8.86
CA ASN A 11 21.32 24.33 -8.02
C ASN A 11 21.05 25.84 -8.16
N VAL A 12 19.94 26.29 -7.57
CA VAL A 12 19.57 27.71 -7.48
C VAL A 12 20.64 28.61 -6.81
N LEU A 13 21.61 28.02 -6.09
CA LEU A 13 22.74 28.71 -5.47
C LEU A 13 24.04 28.61 -6.31
N GLY A 14 23.98 28.15 -7.57
CA GLY A 14 25.13 28.03 -8.47
C GLY A 14 26.14 26.94 -8.11
N ARG A 15 25.86 26.08 -7.12
CA ARG A 15 26.74 24.96 -6.77
C ARG A 15 26.49 23.78 -7.71
N LYS A 16 27.57 23.10 -8.11
CA LYS A 16 27.49 21.85 -8.87
C LYS A 16 26.99 20.73 -7.96
N VAL A 17 25.89 20.08 -8.34
CA VAL A 17 25.29 18.97 -7.61
C VAL A 17 25.00 17.84 -8.58
N LEU A 18 25.13 16.61 -8.10
CA LEU A 18 24.76 15.41 -8.85
C LEU A 18 23.25 15.20 -8.72
N TYR A 19 22.55 15.17 -9.84
CA TYR A 19 21.13 14.87 -9.95
C TYR A 19 20.96 13.44 -10.46
N LEU A 20 20.00 12.71 -9.88
CA LEU A 20 19.56 11.46 -10.48
C LEU A 20 18.84 11.78 -11.81
N PRO A 21 18.91 10.88 -12.82
CA PRO A 21 18.17 11.04 -14.06
C PRO A 21 16.68 11.25 -13.79
N SER A 22 16.05 12.12 -14.57
CA SER A 22 14.61 12.36 -14.46
C SER A 22 13.79 11.09 -14.70
N PHE A 23 12.57 11.04 -14.15
CA PHE A 23 11.63 9.92 -14.32
C PHE A 23 11.48 9.48 -15.78
N PHE A 24 11.32 10.44 -16.71
CA PHE A 24 11.16 10.14 -18.14
C PHE A 24 12.43 9.51 -18.76
N THR A 25 13.61 9.86 -18.25
CA THR A 25 14.87 9.23 -18.68
C THR A 25 14.90 7.76 -18.24
N TYR A 26 14.50 7.47 -17.01
CA TYR A 26 14.33 6.09 -16.53
C TYR A 26 13.27 5.34 -17.33
N ALA A 27 12.10 5.93 -17.58
CA ALA A 27 11.05 5.31 -18.37
C ALA A 27 11.49 5.00 -19.80
N LYS A 28 12.17 5.95 -20.47
CA LYS A 28 12.74 5.73 -21.80
C LYS A 28 13.77 4.61 -21.79
N TYR A 29 14.65 4.60 -20.79
CA TYR A 29 15.65 3.55 -20.62
C TYR A 29 15.02 2.16 -20.38
N ILE A 30 13.99 2.06 -19.53
CA ILE A 30 13.22 0.83 -19.31
C ILE A 30 12.65 0.33 -20.64
N VAL A 31 12.00 1.21 -21.42
CA VAL A 31 11.40 0.84 -22.71
C VAL A 31 12.45 0.42 -23.73
N GLN A 32 13.65 1.01 -23.70
CA GLN A 32 14.75 0.64 -24.58
C GLN A 32 15.37 -0.72 -24.23
N VAL A 33 15.47 -1.05 -22.94
CA VAL A 33 16.12 -2.29 -22.47
C VAL A 33 15.14 -3.48 -22.41
N ASP A 34 13.98 -3.28 -21.79
CA ASP A 34 12.98 -4.33 -21.51
C ASP A 34 11.76 -4.27 -22.45
N GLY A 35 11.72 -3.30 -23.36
CA GLY A 35 10.56 -3.05 -24.21
C GLY A 35 9.41 -2.38 -23.45
N LYS A 36 8.30 -2.11 -24.17
CA LYS A 36 7.12 -1.42 -23.62
C LYS A 36 6.46 -2.18 -22.45
N ILE A 37 6.54 -3.52 -22.46
CA ILE A 37 5.97 -4.38 -21.41
C ILE A 37 6.79 -4.29 -20.11
N GLY A 38 8.08 -3.90 -20.20
CA GLY A 38 8.95 -3.69 -19.04
C GLY A 38 8.39 -2.69 -18.04
N LEU A 39 7.73 -1.62 -18.52
CA LEU A 39 7.13 -0.59 -17.66
C LEU A 39 5.97 -1.13 -16.80
N PHE A 40 5.31 -2.20 -17.24
CA PHE A 40 4.19 -2.82 -16.55
C PHE A 40 4.61 -4.03 -15.70
N ARG A 41 5.90 -4.27 -15.49
CA ARG A 41 6.38 -5.33 -14.61
C ARG A 41 5.88 -5.13 -13.18
N GLY A 42 5.35 -6.19 -12.59
CA GLY A 42 4.76 -6.15 -11.26
C GLY A 42 3.34 -5.56 -11.20
N LEU A 43 2.79 -5.01 -12.30
CA LEU A 43 1.42 -4.51 -12.30
C LEU A 43 0.39 -5.64 -12.16
N SER A 44 0.58 -6.78 -12.84
CA SER A 44 -0.34 -7.92 -12.74
C SER A 44 -0.53 -8.45 -11.31
N PRO A 45 0.52 -8.76 -10.53
CA PRO A 45 0.33 -9.17 -9.13
C PRO A 45 -0.22 -8.03 -8.27
N ARG A 46 0.02 -6.76 -8.62
CA ARG A 46 -0.58 -5.62 -7.92
C ARG A 46 -2.10 -5.55 -8.13
N LEU A 47 -2.55 -5.73 -9.37
CA LEU A 47 -3.98 -5.77 -9.69
C LEU A 47 -4.67 -6.96 -9.02
N MET A 48 -4.04 -8.13 -9.01
CA MET A 48 -4.56 -9.30 -8.29
C MET A 48 -4.63 -9.05 -6.77
N SER A 49 -3.62 -8.41 -6.18
CA SER A 49 -3.60 -8.03 -4.77
C SER A 49 -4.76 -7.09 -4.43
N ASN A 50 -5.01 -6.07 -5.27
CA ASN A 50 -6.11 -5.14 -5.09
C ASN A 50 -7.48 -5.84 -5.25
N ALA A 51 -7.63 -6.70 -6.26
CA ALA A 51 -8.86 -7.47 -6.46
C ALA A 51 -9.14 -8.38 -5.26
N LEU A 52 -8.12 -9.08 -4.76
CA LEU A 52 -8.23 -9.93 -3.57
C LEU A 52 -8.63 -9.10 -2.34
N SER A 53 -8.01 -7.93 -2.14
CA SER A 53 -8.36 -7.02 -1.04
C SER A 53 -9.82 -6.57 -1.08
N THR A 54 -10.34 -6.23 -2.28
CA THR A 54 -11.74 -5.87 -2.49
C THR A 54 -12.68 -7.03 -2.22
N VAL A 55 -12.35 -8.24 -2.70
CA VAL A 55 -13.14 -9.45 -2.45
C VAL A 55 -13.16 -9.76 -0.95
N THR A 56 -12.01 -9.74 -0.28
CA THR A 56 -11.96 -9.93 1.18
C THR A 56 -12.80 -8.89 1.90
N ARG A 57 -12.72 -7.61 1.53
CA ARG A 57 -13.54 -6.56 2.16
C ARG A 57 -15.03 -6.81 1.94
N GLY A 58 -15.42 -7.24 0.75
CA GLY A 58 -16.80 -7.62 0.42
C GLY A 58 -17.29 -8.82 1.24
N SER A 59 -16.45 -9.85 1.42
CA SER A 59 -16.76 -10.99 2.29
C SER A 59 -16.83 -10.59 3.76
N MET A 60 -15.92 -9.73 4.22
CA MET A 60 -15.88 -9.27 5.62
C MET A 60 -17.13 -8.46 5.99
N LYS A 61 -17.62 -7.61 5.08
CA LYS A 61 -18.87 -6.87 5.25
C LYS A 61 -20.11 -7.77 5.36
N LYS A 62 -20.07 -8.96 4.76
CA LYS A 62 -21.16 -9.94 4.84
C LYS A 62 -21.11 -10.78 6.12
N VAL A 63 -19.91 -11.08 6.61
CA VAL A 63 -19.69 -11.86 7.84
C VAL A 63 -19.96 -11.01 9.09
N PHE A 64 -19.65 -9.71 9.02
CA PHE A 64 -19.97 -8.75 10.06
C PHE A 64 -20.91 -7.67 9.49
N PRO A 65 -22.23 -7.91 9.46
CA PRO A 65 -23.17 -6.87 9.06
C PRO A 65 -23.02 -5.65 9.98
N PRO A 66 -22.91 -4.43 9.44
CA PRO A 66 -22.78 -3.21 10.23
C PRO A 66 -24.02 -2.90 11.12
N ASP A 67 -25.10 -3.68 10.96
CA ASP A 67 -26.39 -3.46 11.61
C ASP A 67 -26.40 -3.74 13.13
N GLU A 68 -25.39 -4.42 13.70
CA GLU A 68 -25.32 -4.66 15.16
C GLU A 68 -24.81 -3.44 15.97
N ILE A 69 -24.41 -2.35 15.31
CA ILE A 69 -23.80 -1.20 15.98
C ILE A 69 -24.81 -0.07 16.30
N GLU A 70 -25.99 -0.08 15.68
CA GLU A 70 -26.97 1.02 15.79
C GLU A 70 -27.87 1.01 17.05
N GLN A 71 -27.85 -0.06 17.88
CA GLN A 71 -28.85 -0.24 18.95
C GLN A 71 -28.42 0.11 20.39
N VAL A 72 -27.45 0.99 20.62
CA VAL A 72 -27.28 1.55 21.98
C VAL A 72 -27.49 3.05 21.98
N SER A 73 -28.76 3.37 21.79
CA SER A 73 -29.42 4.63 22.10
C SER A 73 -29.47 4.85 23.62
N ASN A 74 -28.71 5.82 24.14
CA ASN A 74 -29.27 6.92 24.93
C ASN A 74 -28.20 7.91 25.41
N LYS A 75 -28.47 9.20 25.14
CA LYS A 75 -28.15 10.42 25.91
C LYS A 75 -26.72 10.58 26.44
N ASP A 76 -25.92 11.35 25.71
CA ASP A 76 -24.94 12.37 26.17
C ASP A 76 -24.07 12.79 24.96
N ASP A 77 -24.37 13.94 24.35
CA ASP A 77 -24.11 14.26 22.92
C ASP A 77 -22.63 14.29 22.48
N MET A 78 -21.67 14.58 23.36
CA MET A 78 -20.24 14.61 23.00
C MET A 78 -19.51 13.28 23.23
N LYS A 79 -19.78 12.61 24.36
CA LYS A 79 -19.12 11.34 24.72
C LYS A 79 -19.63 10.17 23.89
N THR A 80 -20.88 10.25 23.44
CA THR A 80 -21.48 9.24 22.57
C THR A 80 -20.93 9.34 21.14
N SER A 81 -20.71 10.55 20.61
CA SER A 81 -20.10 10.75 19.29
C SER A 81 -18.67 10.19 19.22
N LEU A 82 -17.81 10.50 20.19
CA LEU A 82 -16.46 9.94 20.25
C LEU A 82 -16.45 8.41 20.38
N LYS A 83 -17.33 7.85 21.21
CA LYS A 83 -17.46 6.38 21.34
C LYS A 83 -17.91 5.73 20.03
N LYS A 84 -18.80 6.38 19.29
CA LYS A 84 -19.26 5.92 17.96
C LYS A 84 -18.11 5.91 16.96
N VAL A 85 -17.38 7.02 16.85
CA VAL A 85 -16.20 7.13 15.95
C VAL A 85 -15.14 6.09 16.30
N VAL A 86 -14.84 5.89 17.59
CA VAL A 86 -13.88 4.88 18.03
C VAL A 86 -14.35 3.47 17.66
N LYS A 87 -15.63 3.14 17.87
CA LYS A 87 -16.19 1.83 17.54
C LYS A 87 -16.16 1.58 16.03
N GLU A 88 -16.60 2.54 15.22
CA GLU A 88 -16.55 2.47 13.76
C GLU A 88 -15.12 2.34 13.25
N THR A 89 -14.21 3.19 13.72
CA THR A 89 -12.79 3.15 13.35
C THR A 89 -12.14 1.83 13.74
N SER A 90 -12.48 1.26 14.89
CA SER A 90 -11.93 -0.03 15.36
C SER A 90 -12.35 -1.18 14.45
N TYR A 91 -13.60 -1.18 13.99
CA TYR A 91 -14.10 -2.18 13.07
C TYR A 91 -13.47 -2.02 11.68
N GLU A 92 -13.37 -0.79 11.16
CA GLU A 92 -12.68 -0.51 9.91
C GLU A 92 -11.22 -0.94 9.95
N MET A 93 -10.54 -0.69 11.06
CA MET A 93 -9.17 -1.12 11.30
C MET A 93 -9.04 -2.65 11.22
N MET A 94 -9.92 -3.40 11.89
CA MET A 94 -9.89 -4.87 11.86
C MET A 94 -10.08 -5.40 10.43
N MET A 95 -11.04 -4.84 9.68
CA MET A 95 -11.26 -5.21 8.28
C MET A 95 -10.05 -4.93 7.40
N GLN A 96 -9.43 -3.76 7.56
CA GLN A 96 -8.26 -3.37 6.80
C GLN A 96 -7.06 -4.26 7.11
N CYS A 97 -6.80 -4.56 8.39
CA CYS A 97 -5.74 -5.46 8.80
C CYS A 97 -5.89 -6.85 8.16
N VAL A 98 -7.07 -7.46 8.22
CA VAL A 98 -7.30 -8.79 7.64
C VAL A 98 -7.16 -8.77 6.12
N SER A 99 -7.77 -7.79 5.46
CA SER A 99 -7.64 -7.61 4.01
C SER A 99 -6.17 -7.44 3.60
N ARG A 100 -5.41 -6.65 4.36
CA ARG A 100 -4.00 -6.42 4.10
C ARG A 100 -3.17 -7.68 4.30
N MET A 101 -3.40 -8.43 5.37
CA MET A 101 -2.69 -9.70 5.63
C MET A 101 -2.87 -10.71 4.49
N LEU A 102 -4.10 -10.86 3.98
CA LEU A 102 -4.37 -11.76 2.86
C LEU A 102 -3.77 -11.26 1.54
N ALA A 103 -3.77 -9.95 1.30
CA ALA A 103 -3.22 -9.34 0.09
C ALA A 103 -1.69 -9.14 0.14
N HIS A 104 -1.07 -9.25 1.32
CA HIS A 104 0.35 -8.92 1.55
C HIS A 104 1.32 -9.77 0.74
N PRO A 105 1.18 -11.12 0.64
CA PRO A 105 2.09 -11.93 -0.16
C PRO A 105 2.14 -11.49 -1.63
N LEU A 106 0.97 -11.22 -2.24
CA LEU A 106 0.87 -10.71 -3.61
C LEU A 106 1.51 -9.33 -3.78
N HIS A 107 1.37 -8.47 -2.77
CA HIS A 107 2.01 -7.16 -2.75
C HIS A 107 3.55 -7.29 -2.70
N VAL A 108 4.09 -8.16 -1.86
CA VAL A 108 5.54 -8.39 -1.78
C VAL A 108 6.08 -8.94 -3.10
N ILE A 109 5.37 -9.87 -3.73
CA ILE A 109 5.75 -10.39 -5.06
C ILE A 109 5.76 -9.27 -6.11
N SER A 110 4.73 -8.40 -6.11
CA SER A 110 4.66 -7.24 -7.00
C SER A 110 5.87 -6.32 -6.83
N MET A 111 6.20 -5.95 -5.59
CA MET A 111 7.34 -5.10 -5.29
C MET A 111 8.66 -5.73 -5.73
N ARG A 112 8.86 -7.03 -5.48
CA ARG A 112 10.06 -7.74 -5.95
C ARG A 112 10.14 -7.76 -7.47
N CYS A 113 9.03 -8.05 -8.16
CA CYS A 113 8.95 -7.98 -9.61
C CYS A 113 9.26 -6.57 -10.18
N MET A 114 8.91 -5.50 -9.46
CA MET A 114 9.26 -4.13 -9.85
C MET A 114 10.75 -3.81 -9.62
N VAL A 115 11.30 -4.20 -8.46
CA VAL A 115 12.69 -3.89 -8.06
C VAL A 115 13.73 -4.67 -8.88
N GLN A 116 13.36 -5.84 -9.40
CA GLN A 116 14.14 -6.63 -10.36
C GLN A 116 14.78 -5.84 -11.49
N PHE A 117 14.08 -4.81 -11.96
CA PHE A 117 14.55 -3.91 -12.99
C PHE A 117 15.91 -3.27 -12.65
N VAL A 118 16.12 -2.92 -11.39
CA VAL A 118 17.35 -2.27 -10.90
C VAL A 118 18.55 -3.22 -10.95
N GLY A 119 18.31 -4.53 -10.77
CA GLY A 119 19.37 -5.55 -10.73
C GLY A 119 19.74 -6.16 -12.09
N ARG A 120 19.02 -5.85 -13.18
CA ARG A 120 19.12 -6.55 -14.48
C ARG A 120 18.94 -8.08 -14.39
N GLU A 121 18.34 -8.58 -13.31
CA GLU A 121 18.06 -10.00 -13.16
C GLU A 121 16.72 -10.32 -13.80
N ALA A 122 16.71 -10.92 -15.00
CA ALA A 122 15.51 -11.48 -15.65
C ALA A 122 15.02 -12.76 -14.95
N LYS A 123 15.04 -12.78 -13.62
CA LYS A 123 14.81 -13.98 -12.81
C LYS A 123 13.31 -14.27 -12.64
N TYR A 124 12.42 -13.31 -12.86
CA TYR A 124 10.98 -13.48 -12.59
C TYR A 124 10.14 -13.14 -13.84
N SER A 125 10.01 -14.11 -14.75
CA SER A 125 9.22 -13.97 -15.99
C SER A 125 7.71 -14.14 -15.79
N GLY A 126 7.24 -14.55 -14.60
CA GLY A 126 5.82 -14.70 -14.30
C GLY A 126 5.51 -14.88 -12.82
N VAL A 127 4.32 -14.45 -12.39
CA VAL A 127 3.88 -14.38 -10.97
C VAL A 127 4.01 -15.73 -10.24
N LEU A 128 3.62 -16.83 -10.88
CA LEU A 128 3.70 -18.18 -10.29
C LEU A 128 5.14 -18.67 -10.16
N SER A 129 5.98 -18.40 -11.17
CA SER A 129 7.41 -18.69 -11.12
C SER A 129 8.08 -17.88 -10.00
N SER A 130 7.63 -16.63 -9.80
CA SER A 130 8.09 -15.77 -8.72
C SER A 130 7.81 -16.34 -7.34
N ILE A 131 6.59 -16.81 -7.14
CA ILE A 131 6.16 -17.42 -5.87
C ILE A 131 7.06 -18.61 -5.53
N GLY A 132 7.26 -19.52 -6.49
CA GLY A 132 8.11 -20.70 -6.28
C GLY A 132 9.56 -20.35 -5.95
N LYS A 133 10.13 -19.34 -6.61
CA LYS A 133 11.52 -18.90 -6.33
C LYS A 133 11.66 -18.26 -4.96
N ILE A 134 10.75 -17.36 -4.58
CA ILE A 134 10.78 -16.71 -3.25
C ILE A 134 10.63 -17.78 -2.16
N PHE A 135 9.69 -18.72 -2.34
CA PHE A 135 9.47 -19.79 -1.38
C PHE A 135 10.71 -20.68 -1.22
N LYS A 136 11.46 -20.93 -2.29
CA LYS A 136 12.68 -21.74 -2.24
C LYS A 136 13.88 -21.00 -1.64
N GLU A 137 14.01 -19.69 -1.89
CA GLU A 137 15.19 -18.90 -1.47
C GLU A 137 15.06 -18.32 -0.06
N GLU A 138 13.87 -17.88 0.34
CA GLU A 138 13.65 -17.18 1.60
C GLU A 138 12.54 -17.81 2.47
N GLY A 139 11.84 -18.83 1.95
CA GLY A 139 10.75 -19.49 2.65
C GLY A 139 9.49 -18.63 2.81
N LEU A 140 8.66 -19.00 3.78
CA LEU A 140 7.40 -18.30 4.09
C LEU A 140 7.63 -16.90 4.68
N LEU A 141 8.72 -16.71 5.44
CA LEU A 141 9.03 -15.43 6.07
C LEU A 141 9.29 -14.33 5.04
N GLY A 142 9.87 -14.67 3.89
CA GLY A 142 10.12 -13.73 2.79
C GLY A 142 8.87 -13.01 2.28
N PHE A 143 7.69 -13.60 2.43
CA PHE A 143 6.40 -13.01 2.02
C PHE A 143 5.79 -12.06 3.05
N PHE A 144 6.25 -12.08 4.30
CA PHE A 144 5.74 -11.23 5.40
C PHE A 144 6.71 -10.13 5.82
N VAL A 145 7.84 -9.99 5.10
CA VAL A 145 8.82 -8.92 5.34
C VAL A 145 8.16 -7.56 5.11
N GLY A 146 8.20 -6.71 6.13
CA GLY A 146 7.63 -5.36 6.09
C GLY A 146 6.12 -5.30 6.35
N LEU A 147 5.48 -6.39 6.79
CA LEU A 147 4.06 -6.35 7.19
C LEU A 147 3.82 -5.40 8.37
N ILE A 148 4.64 -5.51 9.42
CA ILE A 148 4.49 -4.72 10.66
C ILE A 148 4.50 -3.20 10.39
N PRO A 149 5.51 -2.62 9.72
CA PRO A 149 5.52 -1.18 9.47
C PRO A 149 4.38 -0.73 8.55
N HIS A 150 3.95 -1.56 7.59
CA HIS A 150 2.77 -1.24 6.78
C HIS A 150 1.49 -1.20 7.61
N LEU A 151 1.23 -2.22 8.42
CA LEU A 151 0.03 -2.25 9.28
C LEU A 151 0.01 -1.07 10.25
N LEU A 152 1.16 -0.74 10.85
CA LEU A 152 1.26 0.40 11.76
C LEU A 152 0.95 1.72 11.04
N GLY A 153 1.49 1.90 9.83
CA GLY A 153 1.21 3.08 9.00
C GLY A 153 -0.27 3.19 8.63
N ASP A 154 -0.89 2.09 8.20
CA ASP A 154 -2.31 2.05 7.83
C ASP A 154 -3.21 2.39 9.03
N VAL A 155 -2.90 1.85 10.21
CA VAL A 155 -3.62 2.12 11.47
C VAL A 155 -3.51 3.60 11.84
N VAL A 156 -2.30 4.14 11.89
CA VAL A 156 -2.06 5.55 12.26
C VAL A 156 -2.75 6.49 11.28
N PHE A 157 -2.66 6.20 9.99
CA PHE A 157 -3.31 6.99 8.94
C PHE A 157 -4.84 6.96 9.06
N LEU A 158 -5.44 5.77 9.23
CA LEU A 158 -6.89 5.62 9.38
C LEU A 158 -7.43 6.38 10.59
N TRP A 159 -6.77 6.22 11.74
CA TRP A 159 -7.15 6.92 12.97
C TRP A 159 -6.98 8.43 12.83
N GLY A 160 -5.89 8.89 12.20
CA GLY A 160 -5.68 10.31 11.91
C GLY A 160 -6.76 10.92 11.02
N CYS A 161 -7.13 10.23 9.94
CA CYS A 161 -8.19 10.67 9.03
C CYS A 161 -9.57 10.71 9.72
N ASN A 162 -9.92 9.68 10.50
CA ASN A 162 -11.21 9.64 11.21
C ASN A 162 -11.30 10.70 12.32
N LEU A 163 -10.20 10.94 13.06
CA LEU A 163 -10.13 12.02 14.05
C LEU A 163 -10.21 13.40 13.41
N LEU A 164 -9.52 13.61 12.28
CA LEU A 164 -9.58 14.85 11.52
C LEU A 164 -10.99 15.10 10.98
N ALA A 165 -11.66 14.07 10.46
CA ALA A 165 -13.03 14.17 10.00
C ALA A 165 -13.99 14.54 11.14
N HIS A 166 -13.83 13.93 12.32
CA HIS A 166 -14.60 14.31 13.51
C HIS A 166 -14.31 15.76 13.92
N PHE A 167 -13.05 16.20 13.90
CA PHE A 167 -12.68 17.57 14.23
C PHE A 167 -13.29 18.58 13.26
N ILE A 168 -13.24 18.29 11.96
CA ILE A 168 -13.87 19.09 10.91
C ILE A 168 -15.38 19.18 11.15
N ASN A 169 -16.06 18.05 11.36
CA ASN A 169 -17.50 18.06 11.59
C ASN A 169 -17.87 18.83 12.87
N ALA A 170 -17.11 18.67 13.95
CA ALA A 170 -17.37 19.35 15.21
C ALA A 170 -17.05 20.86 15.20
N TYR A 171 -16.20 21.35 14.29
CA TYR A 171 -15.81 22.77 14.22
C TYR A 171 -16.40 23.55 13.03
N LEU A 172 -16.77 22.88 11.94
CA LEU A 172 -17.26 23.53 10.72
C LEU A 172 -18.76 23.37 10.49
N VAL A 173 -19.43 22.45 11.20
CA VAL A 173 -20.88 22.19 11.03
C VAL A 173 -21.69 22.65 12.25
N ASP A 174 -21.06 22.79 13.43
CA ASP A 174 -21.70 23.29 14.65
C ASP A 174 -21.57 24.83 14.84
N ASP A 175 -21.10 25.57 13.82
CA ASP A 175 -21.21 27.04 13.66
C ASP A 175 -22.19 27.37 12.51
#